data_AF-A0A644UG05-F1
#
_entry.id   AF-A0A644UG05-F1
#
_cell.length_a   1.000
_cell.length_b   1.000
_cell.length_c   1.000
_cell.angle_alpha   90.00
_cell.angle_beta   90.00
_cell.angle_gamma   90.00
#
_symmetry.space_group_name_H-M   'P 1'
#
loop_
_entity.id
_entity.type
_entity.pdbx_description
1 polymer ?
#
loop_
_entity_poly.entity_id
_entity_poly.type
_entity_poly.pdbx_seq_one_letter_code
_entity_poly.pdbx_strand_id
1 'polypeptide(L)'
;MLQRAFSKIIFIGIVLLLLSTSGCIISQNTPTLQPVSDEYYAEMDDVLDPYMQTIDDQMKQITALVWDAARELDGVPADDPSIDLALLKLKSELPMSYDMGRVDADNVLRAITGEENNQLLVGRVIKTPPFTEEEFKAAGSACIISGYSAFQNKERGVKVIAPVYDAEGNFDGTLQVSLNIIYLLSGAVDRLRADYGYTVWVAQENGIVLYDEDSRQIGIDLKNTSLDNTPSFTKAASEILTNTSGHVSYIYYSAELNNISQRNAVWSTSDPGYGQKWRVVLVDNFPRSSEITETTTTLEELKAFVVNAFVYANKEGEEKALAAFNDPNGEFIDGEMYIFAGDMNGTFLSHPYQPALVGKDSWSAEDSTGVKYIQRMIARAQQGGGYVFYLYPNPNQNYETELKLSYVLPINNEWYIGAGMYEHNAAFSHTVSIDWQKRNELISQVRTMHYLAAVEGISSVTEMIMDPESEFQREGLSPFAVTGNGTILAFSRDKTLVGTNQLGLTNSYCMSFVREGISLGKSGGGLIYALVWDPNYQREVYILDYVEPAGNDTYFASYMILED
;
A
#
# COMPACT_ATOMS: atom_id res chain seq x y z
N MET A 1 24.30 47.49 37.03
CA MET A 1 23.35 47.04 35.99
C MET A 1 23.98 46.73 34.63
N LEU A 2 25.19 47.19 34.28
CA LEU A 2 25.82 46.85 32.99
C LEU A 2 26.44 45.44 32.90
N GLN A 3 26.82 44.80 34.01
CA GLN A 3 27.51 43.50 33.99
C GLN A 3 26.56 42.29 33.78
N ARG A 4 25.25 42.44 34.05
CA ARG A 4 24.24 41.39 33.80
C ARG A 4 23.66 41.41 32.38
N ALA A 5 23.89 42.49 31.62
CA ALA A 5 23.47 42.59 30.22
C ALA A 5 24.47 41.91 29.27
N PHE A 6 25.78 42.03 29.53
CA PHE A 6 26.82 41.39 28.72
C PHE A 6 26.83 39.85 28.82
N SER A 7 26.48 39.29 29.98
CA SER A 7 26.43 37.83 30.17
C SER A 7 25.24 37.16 29.47
N LYS A 8 24.14 37.89 29.21
CA LYS A 8 22.98 37.36 28.47
C LYS A 8 23.18 37.43 26.95
N ILE A 9 23.92 38.41 26.44
CA ILE A 9 24.22 38.53 25.00
C ILE A 9 25.23 37.46 24.54
N ILE A 10 26.20 37.09 25.39
CA ILE A 10 27.15 36.00 25.08
C ILE A 10 26.47 34.62 25.19
N PHE A 11 25.50 34.44 26.10
CA PHE A 11 24.76 33.17 26.23
C PHE A 11 23.73 32.97 25.10
N ILE A 12 23.08 34.05 24.62
CA ILE A 12 22.20 33.99 23.44
C ILE A 12 23.01 33.79 22.15
N GLY A 13 24.22 34.35 22.05
CA GLY A 13 25.13 34.12 20.92
C GLY A 13 25.68 32.69 20.83
N ILE A 14 25.88 32.01 21.96
CA ILE A 14 26.36 30.61 22.00
C ILE A 14 25.21 29.60 21.86
N VAL A 15 24.00 29.92 22.33
CA VAL A 15 22.81 29.08 22.11
C VAL A 15 22.28 29.21 20.67
N LEU A 16 22.44 30.37 20.00
CA LEU A 16 22.17 30.49 18.56
C LEU A 16 23.26 29.86 17.66
N LEU A 17 24.46 29.61 18.19
CA LEU A 17 25.51 28.84 17.49
C LEU A 17 25.39 27.32 17.71
N LEU A 18 24.52 26.87 18.63
CA LEU A 18 24.21 25.45 18.89
C LEU A 18 22.81 25.03 18.40
N LEU A 19 22.07 25.94 17.74
CA LEU A 19 20.81 25.64 17.04
C LEU A 19 20.95 25.65 15.52
N SER A 20 22.18 25.56 15.00
CA SER A 20 22.46 25.49 13.55
C SER A 20 23.31 24.28 13.16
N THR A 21 23.19 23.16 13.87
CA THR A 21 23.86 21.90 13.51
C THR A 21 22.93 20.70 13.74
N SER A 22 21.77 20.72 13.08
CA SER A 22 21.01 19.50 12.74
C SER A 22 20.44 19.58 11.32
N GLY A 23 20.96 20.49 10.50
CA GLY A 23 20.91 20.34 9.05
C GLY A 23 22.24 19.74 8.64
N CYS A 24 22.25 18.48 8.23
CA CYS A 24 23.36 17.95 7.46
C CYS A 24 23.54 18.87 6.24
N ILE A 25 24.57 19.70 6.26
CA ILE A 25 25.05 20.38 5.05
C ILE A 25 25.64 19.27 4.18
N ILE A 26 24.84 18.70 3.27
CA ILE A 26 25.34 17.85 2.17
C ILE A 26 26.10 18.79 1.21
N SER A 27 27.31 19.24 1.58
CA SER A 27 28.08 20.13 0.70
C SER A 27 29.56 19.80 0.57
N GLN A 28 30.04 18.63 0.98
CA GLN A 28 31.49 18.37 0.87
C GLN A 28 31.92 17.18 0.01
N ASN A 29 31.05 16.35 -0.57
CA ASN A 29 31.45 15.33 -1.55
C ASN A 29 30.27 14.84 -2.42
N THR A 30 29.49 15.73 -3.04
CA THR A 30 28.51 15.27 -4.05
C THR A 30 29.27 14.81 -5.29
N PRO A 31 29.13 13.55 -5.73
CA PRO A 31 29.83 13.02 -6.90
C PRO A 31 29.53 13.85 -8.15
N THR A 32 30.52 14.00 -9.03
CA THR A 32 30.32 14.60 -10.34
C THR A 32 29.56 13.62 -11.23
N LEU A 33 28.53 14.11 -11.93
CA LEU A 33 27.80 13.30 -12.91
C LEU A 33 28.74 12.79 -14.00
N GLN A 34 28.66 11.48 -14.25
CA GLN A 34 29.34 10.80 -15.34
C GLN A 34 28.44 10.83 -16.58
N PRO A 35 29.02 10.99 -17.79
CA PRO A 35 28.26 10.97 -19.03
C PRO A 35 27.66 9.58 -19.28
N VAL A 36 26.49 9.57 -19.90
CA VAL A 36 25.74 8.39 -20.32
C VAL A 36 25.44 8.53 -21.80
N SER A 37 25.54 7.44 -22.56
CA SER A 37 25.35 7.48 -24.02
C SER A 37 23.88 7.58 -24.40
N ASP A 38 23.60 8.21 -25.55
CA ASP A 38 22.24 8.30 -26.10
C ASP A 38 21.68 6.89 -26.39
N GLU A 39 22.53 5.94 -26.78
CA GLU A 39 22.13 4.53 -26.98
C GLU A 39 21.61 3.89 -25.69
N TYR A 40 22.20 4.19 -24.53
CA TYR A 40 21.74 3.64 -23.25
C TYR A 40 20.37 4.21 -22.88
N TYR A 41 20.13 5.50 -23.13
CA TYR A 41 18.81 6.10 -22.93
C TYR A 41 17.77 5.52 -23.89
N ALA A 42 18.14 5.22 -25.13
CA ALA A 42 17.23 4.55 -26.07
C ALA A 42 16.83 3.15 -25.58
N GLU A 43 17.78 2.37 -25.02
CA GLU A 43 17.48 1.07 -24.41
C GLU A 43 16.54 1.19 -23.19
N MET A 44 16.69 2.23 -22.37
CA MET A 44 15.77 2.50 -21.27
C MET A 44 14.37 2.89 -21.76
N ASP A 45 14.27 3.67 -22.84
CA ASP A 45 13.00 4.11 -23.44
C ASP A 45 12.22 2.91 -24.02
N ASP A 46 12.92 1.99 -24.69
CA ASP A 46 12.35 0.72 -25.18
C ASP A 46 11.72 -0.13 -24.06
N VAL A 47 12.18 0.02 -22.81
CA VAL A 47 11.62 -0.65 -21.63
C VAL A 47 10.48 0.14 -20.98
N LEU A 48 10.52 1.48 -21.04
CA LEU A 48 9.46 2.34 -20.52
C LEU A 48 8.17 2.20 -21.33
N ASP A 49 8.25 2.08 -22.66
CA ASP A 49 7.09 2.05 -23.55
C ASP A 49 6.05 0.97 -23.21
N PRO A 50 6.40 -0.33 -23.03
CA PRO A 50 5.45 -1.35 -22.63
C PRO A 50 4.81 -1.11 -21.24
N TYR A 51 5.57 -0.50 -20.33
CA TYR A 51 5.08 -0.16 -18.99
C TYR A 51 4.06 0.99 -19.07
N MET A 52 4.33 2.01 -19.89
CA MET A 52 3.39 3.10 -20.17
C MET A 52 2.06 2.57 -20.74
N GLN A 53 2.15 1.69 -21.74
CA GLN A 53 0.97 1.06 -22.34
C GLN A 53 0.14 0.30 -21.30
N THR A 54 0.80 -0.39 -20.35
CA THR A 54 0.13 -1.11 -19.26
C THR A 54 -0.64 -0.16 -18.34
N ILE A 55 -0.09 1.01 -18.01
CA ILE A 55 -0.79 2.02 -17.19
C ILE A 55 -1.98 2.60 -17.96
N ASP A 56 -1.75 3.00 -19.21
CA ASP A 56 -2.76 3.65 -20.03
C ASP A 56 -3.96 2.72 -20.31
N ASP A 57 -3.71 1.44 -20.58
CA ASP A 57 -4.77 0.44 -20.78
C ASP A 57 -5.58 0.20 -19.51
N GLN A 58 -4.91 0.11 -18.34
CA GLN A 58 -5.62 -0.02 -17.07
C GLN A 58 -6.48 1.21 -16.77
N MET A 59 -5.95 2.43 -16.93
CA MET A 59 -6.72 3.65 -16.69
C MET A 59 -7.87 3.81 -17.67
N LYS A 60 -7.69 3.43 -18.94
CA LYS A 60 -8.76 3.41 -19.93
C LYS A 60 -9.87 2.43 -19.55
N GLN A 61 -9.52 1.23 -19.08
CA GLN A 61 -10.51 0.27 -18.60
C GLN A 61 -11.25 0.80 -17.37
N ILE A 62 -10.53 1.36 -16.39
CA ILE A 62 -11.13 1.92 -15.17
C ILE A 62 -12.11 3.04 -15.54
N THR A 63 -11.67 4.01 -16.33
CA THR A 63 -12.51 5.17 -16.70
C THR A 63 -13.72 4.77 -17.53
N ALA A 64 -13.61 3.75 -18.40
CA ALA A 64 -14.76 3.21 -19.12
C ALA A 64 -15.78 2.58 -18.18
N LEU A 65 -15.34 1.72 -17.25
CA LEU A 65 -16.24 1.08 -16.28
C LEU A 65 -16.94 2.10 -15.37
N VAL A 66 -16.20 3.10 -14.87
CA VAL A 66 -16.79 4.18 -14.06
C VAL A 66 -17.79 5.00 -14.88
N TRP A 67 -17.47 5.31 -16.13
CA TRP A 67 -18.37 6.05 -17.01
C TRP A 67 -19.66 5.27 -17.29
N ASP A 68 -19.55 3.99 -17.66
CA ASP A 68 -20.68 3.13 -17.95
C ASP A 68 -21.58 2.95 -16.71
N ALA A 69 -20.99 2.72 -15.54
CA ALA A 69 -21.74 2.65 -14.28
C ALA A 69 -22.45 3.98 -13.95
N ALA A 70 -21.83 5.13 -14.23
CA ALA A 70 -22.50 6.42 -14.05
C ALA A 70 -23.70 6.59 -15.01
N ARG A 71 -23.60 6.08 -16.25
CA ARG A 71 -24.71 6.06 -17.20
C ARG A 71 -25.83 5.10 -16.79
N GLU A 72 -25.50 3.95 -16.16
CA GLU A 72 -26.49 3.05 -15.56
C GLU A 72 -27.26 3.72 -14.39
N LEU A 73 -26.65 4.71 -13.74
CA LEU A 73 -27.25 5.48 -12.64
C LEU A 73 -27.97 6.76 -13.08
N ASP A 74 -27.93 7.15 -14.35
CA ASP A 74 -28.68 8.32 -14.82
C ASP A 74 -30.19 8.12 -14.61
N GLY A 75 -30.87 9.13 -14.08
CA GLY A 75 -32.29 9.10 -13.74
C GLY A 75 -32.64 8.29 -12.48
N VAL A 76 -31.67 7.63 -11.83
CA VAL A 76 -31.85 6.95 -10.55
C VAL A 76 -31.72 7.98 -9.42
N PRO A 77 -32.74 8.15 -8.57
CA PRO A 77 -32.67 9.06 -7.42
C PRO A 77 -31.48 8.72 -6.52
N ALA A 78 -30.76 9.73 -6.03
CA ALA A 78 -29.52 9.52 -5.29
C ALA A 78 -29.68 8.74 -3.96
N ASP A 79 -30.90 8.57 -3.46
CA ASP A 79 -31.25 7.78 -2.27
C ASP A 79 -31.87 6.40 -2.59
N ASP A 80 -31.90 6.00 -3.87
CA ASP A 80 -32.45 4.71 -4.28
C ASP A 80 -31.53 3.55 -3.82
N PRO A 81 -32.08 2.50 -3.17
CA PRO A 81 -31.29 1.35 -2.73
C PRO A 81 -30.61 0.57 -3.86
N SER A 82 -31.05 0.72 -5.12
CA SER A 82 -30.36 0.10 -6.26
C SER A 82 -28.95 0.62 -6.48
N ILE A 83 -28.63 1.82 -5.97
CA ILE A 83 -27.30 2.42 -6.05
C ILE A 83 -26.27 1.53 -5.35
N ASP A 84 -26.58 1.02 -4.15
CA ASP A 84 -25.64 0.17 -3.40
C ASP A 84 -25.24 -1.06 -4.22
N LEU A 85 -26.20 -1.67 -4.91
CA LEU A 85 -25.94 -2.82 -5.76
C LEU A 85 -25.08 -2.47 -6.98
N ALA A 86 -25.35 -1.33 -7.63
CA ALA A 86 -24.55 -0.84 -8.75
C ALA A 86 -23.10 -0.53 -8.33
N LEU A 87 -22.91 0.05 -7.14
CA LEU A 87 -21.57 0.31 -6.60
C LEU A 87 -20.84 -1.00 -6.24
N LEU A 88 -21.53 -2.00 -5.68
CA LEU A 88 -20.95 -3.33 -5.42
C LEU A 88 -20.52 -4.03 -6.72
N LYS A 89 -21.35 -3.98 -7.77
CA LYS A 89 -21.01 -4.51 -9.10
C LYS A 89 -19.73 -3.85 -9.61
N LEU A 90 -19.69 -2.52 -9.65
CA LEU A 90 -18.51 -1.78 -10.11
C LEU A 90 -17.26 -2.10 -9.28
N LYS A 91 -17.39 -2.25 -7.95
CA LYS A 91 -16.27 -2.61 -7.05
C LYS A 91 -15.69 -3.98 -7.40
N SER A 92 -16.54 -4.93 -7.80
CA SER A 92 -16.12 -6.27 -8.23
C SER A 92 -15.30 -6.28 -9.53
N GLU A 93 -15.56 -5.30 -10.39
CA GLU A 93 -14.89 -5.13 -11.69
C GLU A 93 -13.59 -4.30 -11.57
N LEU A 94 -13.36 -3.62 -10.43
CA LEU A 94 -12.22 -2.73 -10.19
C LEU A 94 -11.37 -3.15 -8.96
N PRO A 95 -10.47 -4.14 -9.08
CA PRO A 95 -9.60 -4.62 -8.01
C PRO A 95 -8.82 -3.53 -7.25
N MET A 96 -8.27 -2.55 -7.96
CA MET A 96 -7.47 -1.46 -7.41
C MET A 96 -8.28 -0.36 -6.70
N SER A 97 -9.60 -0.50 -6.57
CA SER A 97 -10.44 0.46 -5.86
C SER A 97 -10.46 0.22 -4.35
N TYR A 98 -10.41 1.33 -3.58
CA TYR A 98 -10.71 1.33 -2.14
C TYR A 98 -12.22 1.34 -1.91
N ASP A 99 -12.87 2.44 -2.32
CA ASP A 99 -14.30 2.68 -2.15
C ASP A 99 -14.88 3.39 -3.37
N MET A 100 -16.19 3.31 -3.48
CA MET A 100 -16.99 3.90 -4.55
C MET A 100 -18.17 4.58 -3.92
N GLY A 101 -18.46 5.82 -4.30
CA GLY A 101 -19.54 6.58 -3.69
C GLY A 101 -20.36 7.37 -4.68
N ARG A 102 -21.65 7.48 -4.39
CA ARG A 102 -22.59 8.38 -5.06
C ARG A 102 -22.68 9.66 -4.25
N VAL A 103 -22.45 10.80 -4.89
CA VAL A 103 -22.48 12.13 -4.27
C VAL A 103 -23.47 12.98 -5.04
N ASP A 104 -24.39 13.67 -4.36
CA ASP A 104 -25.40 14.50 -5.03
C ASP A 104 -24.86 15.88 -5.45
N ALA A 105 -25.73 16.69 -6.07
CA ALA A 105 -25.41 18.05 -6.51
C ALA A 105 -25.07 19.02 -5.36
N ASP A 106 -25.51 18.74 -4.13
CA ASP A 106 -25.18 19.51 -2.92
C ASP A 106 -23.85 19.03 -2.27
N ASN A 107 -23.11 18.15 -2.95
CA ASN A 107 -21.87 17.54 -2.50
C ASN A 107 -22.03 16.70 -1.23
N VAL A 108 -23.21 16.10 -1.03
CA VAL A 108 -23.51 15.16 0.06
C VAL A 108 -23.29 13.74 -0.41
N LEU A 109 -22.52 12.96 0.35
CA LEU A 109 -22.34 11.52 0.09
C LEU A 109 -23.65 10.78 0.37
N ARG A 110 -24.21 10.10 -0.62
CA ARG A 110 -25.51 9.40 -0.54
C ARG A 110 -25.38 7.89 -0.42
N ALA A 111 -24.38 7.31 -1.04
CA ALA A 111 -24.06 5.88 -0.91
C ALA A 111 -22.54 5.70 -1.01
N ILE A 112 -22.00 4.67 -0.36
CA ILE A 112 -20.58 4.32 -0.44
C ILE A 112 -20.36 2.83 -0.20
N THR A 113 -19.39 2.24 -0.89
CA THR A 113 -18.93 0.86 -0.61
C THR A 113 -17.87 0.82 0.49
N GLY A 114 -17.58 -0.39 0.96
CA GLY A 114 -16.55 -0.64 1.98
C GLY A 114 -17.15 -0.83 3.37
N GLU A 115 -16.31 -0.63 4.39
CA GLU A 115 -16.58 -1.05 5.76
C GLU A 115 -17.74 -0.29 6.44
N GLU A 116 -18.21 -0.82 7.56
CA GLU A 116 -19.23 -0.17 8.41
C GLU A 116 -18.83 1.27 8.78
N ASN A 117 -17.54 1.53 8.98
CA ASN A 117 -17.03 2.88 9.25
C ASN A 117 -17.25 3.86 8.08
N ASN A 118 -17.21 3.38 6.83
CA ASN A 118 -17.52 4.20 5.67
C ASN A 118 -19.01 4.56 5.65
N GLN A 119 -19.89 3.67 6.10
CA GLN A 119 -21.34 3.93 6.15
C GLN A 119 -21.67 5.11 7.09
N LEU A 120 -20.84 5.38 8.09
CA LEU A 120 -20.97 6.55 8.98
C LEU A 120 -20.74 7.91 8.25
N LEU A 121 -20.20 7.88 7.04
CA LEU A 121 -19.96 9.05 6.19
C LEU A 121 -21.18 9.42 5.33
N VAL A 122 -22.12 8.49 5.11
CA VAL A 122 -23.34 8.75 4.34
C VAL A 122 -24.16 9.86 5.01
N GLY A 123 -24.70 10.78 4.20
CA GLY A 123 -25.42 11.98 4.62
C GLY A 123 -24.52 13.15 5.00
N ARG A 124 -23.19 13.02 4.93
CA ARG A 124 -22.25 14.12 5.20
C ARG A 124 -21.83 14.83 3.92
N VAL A 125 -21.64 16.15 4.04
CA VAL A 125 -21.03 16.97 2.99
C VAL A 125 -19.56 16.60 2.84
N ILE A 126 -19.12 16.34 1.61
CA ILE A 126 -17.71 16.10 1.30
C ILE A 126 -16.93 17.41 1.44
N LYS A 127 -15.84 17.37 2.22
CA LYS A 127 -15.04 18.56 2.52
C LYS A 127 -14.30 19.12 1.29
N THR A 128 -13.92 18.24 0.37
CA THR A 128 -13.27 18.64 -0.88
C THR A 128 -14.30 19.36 -1.77
N PRO A 129 -13.95 20.50 -2.38
CA PRO A 129 -14.84 21.17 -3.31
C PRO A 129 -15.30 20.22 -4.42
N PRO A 130 -16.59 20.26 -4.80
CA PRO A 130 -17.10 19.45 -5.91
C PRO A 130 -16.53 19.96 -7.24
N PHE A 131 -16.42 19.06 -8.22
CA PHE A 131 -16.20 19.45 -9.61
C PHE A 131 -17.48 20.06 -10.17
N THR A 132 -17.36 21.15 -10.92
CA THR A 132 -18.52 21.87 -11.46
C THR A 132 -19.02 21.25 -12.76
N GLU A 133 -20.27 21.54 -13.12
CA GLU A 133 -20.84 21.08 -14.38
C GLU A 133 -20.04 21.61 -15.60
N GLU A 134 -19.45 22.81 -15.50
CA GLU A 134 -18.56 23.35 -16.52
C GLU A 134 -17.28 22.53 -16.70
N GLU A 135 -16.69 22.02 -15.62
CA GLU A 135 -15.52 21.14 -15.68
C GLU A 135 -15.88 19.82 -16.39
N PHE A 136 -17.05 19.24 -16.09
CA PHE A 136 -17.53 18.05 -16.80
C PHE A 136 -17.85 18.34 -18.28
N LYS A 137 -18.43 19.49 -18.59
CA LYS A 137 -18.63 19.93 -19.99
C LYS A 137 -17.30 20.06 -20.74
N ALA A 138 -16.25 20.54 -20.07
CA ALA A 138 -14.91 20.63 -20.65
C ALA A 138 -14.23 19.27 -20.81
N ALA A 139 -14.49 18.33 -19.88
CA ALA A 139 -14.04 16.95 -19.97
C ALA A 139 -14.75 16.14 -21.06
N GLY A 140 -15.96 16.55 -21.44
CA GLY A 140 -16.75 15.90 -22.50
C GLY A 140 -17.21 14.51 -22.06
N SER A 141 -16.68 13.46 -22.70
CA SER A 141 -17.00 12.06 -22.38
C SER A 141 -15.94 11.36 -21.54
N ALA A 142 -14.94 12.10 -21.06
CA ALA A 142 -13.90 11.58 -20.19
C ALA A 142 -14.30 11.73 -18.72
N CYS A 143 -13.90 10.74 -17.90
CA CYS A 143 -13.88 10.91 -16.45
C CYS A 143 -12.85 11.98 -16.05
N ILE A 144 -13.15 12.70 -14.98
CA ILE A 144 -12.19 13.61 -14.33
C ILE A 144 -11.32 12.80 -13.36
N ILE A 145 -10.01 13.03 -13.39
CA ILE A 145 -9.03 12.44 -12.47
C ILE A 145 -8.59 13.49 -11.46
N SER A 146 -8.80 13.23 -10.17
CA SER A 146 -8.45 14.20 -9.12
C SER A 146 -6.93 14.35 -8.90
N GLY A 147 -6.55 15.41 -8.21
CA GLY A 147 -5.23 15.48 -7.55
C GLY A 147 -5.05 14.37 -6.51
N TYR A 148 -3.80 14.02 -6.21
CA TYR A 148 -3.47 13.14 -5.09
C TYR A 148 -3.85 13.77 -3.76
N SER A 149 -4.57 13.03 -2.93
CA SER A 149 -5.01 13.52 -1.63
C SER A 149 -5.28 12.38 -0.65
N ALA A 150 -5.36 12.73 0.63
CA ALA A 150 -5.94 11.86 1.64
C ALA A 150 -7.47 11.96 1.57
N PHE A 151 -8.14 10.81 1.56
CA PHE A 151 -9.59 10.68 1.58
C PHE A 151 -10.13 10.74 3.01
N GLN A 152 -11.46 10.72 3.17
CA GLN A 152 -12.10 10.88 4.49
C GLN A 152 -11.78 9.72 5.46
N ASN A 153 -11.51 8.52 4.92
CA ASN A 153 -11.11 7.33 5.65
C ASN A 153 -9.58 7.20 5.85
N LYS A 154 -8.82 8.28 5.58
CA LYS A 154 -7.34 8.34 5.64
C LYS A 154 -6.59 7.53 4.58
N GLU A 155 -7.30 6.79 3.71
CA GLU A 155 -6.68 6.24 2.50
C GLU A 155 -6.17 7.38 1.62
N ARG A 156 -5.18 7.08 0.77
CA ARG A 156 -4.52 8.10 -0.06
C ARG A 156 -4.46 7.63 -1.50
N GLY A 157 -4.70 8.54 -2.43
CA GLY A 157 -4.71 8.21 -3.84
C GLY A 157 -5.34 9.30 -4.69
N VAL A 158 -5.87 8.90 -5.84
CA VAL A 158 -6.63 9.73 -6.77
C VAL A 158 -8.07 9.23 -6.87
N LYS A 159 -8.98 10.08 -7.31
CA LYS A 159 -10.36 9.71 -7.61
C LYS A 159 -10.62 9.74 -9.11
N VAL A 160 -11.36 8.75 -9.60
CA VAL A 160 -11.98 8.76 -10.94
C VAL A 160 -13.43 9.16 -10.77
N ILE A 161 -13.84 10.21 -11.49
CA ILE A 161 -15.11 10.88 -11.23
C ILE A 161 -15.88 11.04 -12.54
N ALA A 162 -17.12 10.55 -12.54
CA ALA A 162 -18.06 10.72 -13.64
C ALA A 162 -19.30 11.50 -13.16
N PRO A 163 -19.85 12.40 -13.99
CA PRO A 163 -21.10 13.08 -13.66
C PRO A 163 -22.27 12.11 -13.77
N VAL A 164 -23.30 12.31 -12.97
CA VAL A 164 -24.59 11.60 -13.04
C VAL A 164 -25.69 12.63 -13.28
N TYR A 165 -26.68 12.29 -14.10
CA TYR A 165 -27.77 13.18 -14.48
C TYR A 165 -29.12 12.65 -14.00
N ASP A 166 -30.07 13.55 -13.71
CA ASP A 166 -31.45 13.19 -13.39
C ASP A 166 -32.23 12.75 -14.65
N ALA A 167 -33.50 12.36 -14.48
CA ALA A 167 -34.34 11.89 -15.57
C ALA A 167 -34.64 12.97 -16.63
N GLU A 168 -34.52 14.24 -16.24
CA GLU A 168 -34.66 15.41 -17.11
C GLU A 168 -33.35 15.80 -17.81
N GLY A 169 -32.23 15.15 -17.47
CA GLY A 169 -30.90 15.39 -18.02
C GLY A 169 -30.14 16.55 -17.33
N ASN A 170 -30.59 17.02 -16.17
CA ASN A 170 -29.84 18.00 -15.38
C ASN A 170 -28.78 17.29 -14.53
N PHE A 171 -27.71 17.99 -14.20
CA PHE A 171 -26.65 17.46 -13.33
C PHE A 171 -27.20 17.14 -11.93
N ASP A 172 -27.04 15.89 -11.51
CA ASP A 172 -27.52 15.35 -10.23
C ASP A 172 -26.37 14.90 -9.31
N GLY A 173 -25.14 15.31 -9.62
CA GLY A 173 -23.94 15.02 -8.85
C GLY A 173 -23.00 14.05 -9.57
N THR A 174 -22.32 13.20 -8.81
CA THR A 174 -21.20 12.40 -9.31
C THR A 174 -21.17 10.98 -8.76
N LEU A 175 -20.65 10.07 -9.58
CA LEU A 175 -20.09 8.80 -9.15
C LEU A 175 -18.57 8.98 -8.96
N GLN A 176 -18.05 8.62 -7.78
CA GLN A 176 -16.63 8.78 -7.43
C GLN A 176 -16.04 7.42 -7.05
N VAL A 177 -14.92 7.05 -7.66
CA VAL A 177 -14.13 5.87 -7.29
C VAL A 177 -12.80 6.30 -6.72
N SER A 178 -12.54 5.96 -5.46
CA SER A 178 -11.24 6.17 -4.80
C SER A 178 -10.28 5.05 -5.21
N LEU A 179 -9.20 5.40 -5.93
CA LEU A 179 -8.22 4.44 -6.43
C LEU A 179 -7.00 4.33 -5.53
N ASN A 180 -6.55 3.09 -5.32
CA ASN A 180 -5.24 2.78 -4.79
C ASN A 180 -4.20 2.91 -5.90
N ILE A 181 -3.58 4.10 -5.98
CA ILE A 181 -2.59 4.40 -7.02
C ILE A 181 -1.29 3.61 -6.86
N ILE A 182 -0.92 3.27 -5.62
CA ILE A 182 0.28 2.48 -5.33
C ILE A 182 0.11 1.09 -5.91
N TYR A 183 -1.04 0.48 -5.66
CA TYR A 183 -1.39 -0.84 -6.15
C TYR A 183 -1.51 -0.90 -7.68
N LEU A 184 -2.06 0.16 -8.32
CA LEU A 184 -2.17 0.28 -9.78
C LEU A 184 -0.79 0.19 -10.47
N LEU A 185 0.22 0.81 -9.85
CA LEU A 185 1.55 1.00 -10.46
C LEU A 185 2.53 -0.12 -10.06
N SER A 186 2.59 -0.48 -8.78
CA SER A 186 3.57 -1.42 -8.21
C SER A 186 3.66 -2.77 -8.91
N GLY A 187 2.53 -3.36 -9.30
CA GLY A 187 2.52 -4.70 -9.91
C GLY A 187 3.34 -4.80 -11.19
N ALA A 188 3.23 -3.80 -12.08
CA ALA A 188 4.03 -3.76 -13.31
C ALA A 188 5.49 -3.34 -13.05
N VAL A 189 5.75 -2.59 -11.96
CA VAL A 189 7.12 -2.19 -11.55
C VAL A 189 7.92 -3.37 -11.05
N ASP A 190 7.33 -4.30 -10.30
CA ASP A 190 8.04 -5.48 -9.79
C ASP A 190 8.65 -6.31 -10.93
N ARG A 191 7.98 -6.37 -12.09
CA ARG A 191 8.52 -6.98 -13.30
C ARG A 191 9.69 -6.18 -13.89
N LEU A 192 9.59 -4.85 -13.96
CA LEU A 192 10.70 -4.01 -14.42
C LEU A 192 11.96 -4.23 -13.57
N ARG A 193 11.78 -4.35 -12.24
CA ARG A 193 12.86 -4.63 -11.32
C ARG A 193 13.45 -6.02 -11.56
N ALA A 194 12.61 -7.04 -11.67
CA ALA A 194 13.05 -8.43 -11.84
C ALA A 194 13.72 -8.68 -13.20
N ASP A 195 13.16 -8.16 -14.29
CA ASP A 195 13.62 -8.46 -15.65
C ASP A 195 14.76 -7.53 -16.08
N TYR A 196 14.70 -6.24 -15.72
CA TYR A 196 15.58 -5.20 -16.27
C TYR A 196 16.46 -4.50 -15.21
N GLY A 197 16.14 -4.65 -13.91
CA GLY A 197 16.85 -3.92 -12.85
C GLY A 197 16.50 -2.42 -12.81
N TYR A 198 15.32 -2.07 -13.32
CA TYR A 198 14.80 -0.71 -13.32
C TYR A 198 13.66 -0.56 -12.31
N THR A 199 13.47 0.66 -11.84
CA THR A 199 12.32 1.07 -11.01
C THR A 199 11.59 2.23 -11.68
N VAL A 200 10.43 2.60 -11.15
CA VAL A 200 9.65 3.75 -11.59
C VAL A 200 9.24 4.60 -10.40
N TRP A 201 9.24 5.91 -10.58
CA TRP A 201 8.44 6.82 -9.77
C TRP A 201 7.53 7.65 -10.68
N VAL A 202 6.39 8.10 -10.13
CA VAL A 202 5.36 8.81 -10.89
C VAL A 202 5.01 10.09 -10.16
N ALA A 203 4.92 11.21 -10.89
CA ALA A 203 4.49 12.49 -10.33
C ALA A 203 3.45 13.18 -11.22
N GLN A 204 2.55 13.94 -10.60
CA GLN A 204 1.63 14.83 -11.30
C GLN A 204 2.39 16.06 -11.82
N GLU A 205 1.92 16.70 -12.89
CA GLU A 205 2.52 17.93 -13.45
C GLU A 205 2.62 19.08 -12.43
N ASN A 206 1.76 19.06 -11.42
CA ASN A 206 1.82 20.03 -10.34
C ASN A 206 3.00 19.80 -9.37
N GLY A 207 3.74 18.69 -9.47
CA GLY A 207 4.91 18.35 -8.66
C GLY A 207 4.65 17.30 -7.59
N ILE A 208 3.41 16.88 -7.37
CA ILE A 208 3.08 15.90 -6.32
C ILE A 208 3.42 14.47 -6.78
N VAL A 209 4.24 13.77 -6.01
CA VAL A 209 4.59 12.37 -6.27
C VAL A 209 3.40 11.46 -5.97
N LEU A 210 3.00 10.63 -6.93
CA LEU A 210 1.93 9.64 -6.84
C LEU A 210 2.42 8.28 -6.37
N TYR A 211 3.63 7.91 -6.79
CA TYR A 211 4.22 6.60 -6.54
C TYR A 211 5.74 6.72 -6.56
N ASP A 212 6.36 6.00 -5.64
CA ASP A 212 7.80 5.78 -5.54
C ASP A 212 7.97 4.50 -4.73
N GLU A 213 9.02 3.72 -5.00
CA GLU A 213 9.36 2.56 -4.17
C GLU A 213 9.74 2.98 -2.75
N ASP A 214 10.37 4.15 -2.62
CA ASP A 214 10.48 4.81 -1.34
C ASP A 214 9.15 5.47 -0.99
N SER A 215 8.32 4.74 -0.24
CA SER A 215 7.02 5.20 0.25
C SER A 215 7.05 6.57 0.96
N ARG A 216 8.23 7.03 1.45
CA ARG A 216 8.39 8.38 2.04
C ARG A 216 8.26 9.50 1.01
N GLN A 217 8.54 9.23 -0.25
CA GLN A 217 8.44 10.22 -1.33
C GLN A 217 7.00 10.46 -1.76
N ILE A 218 6.10 9.50 -1.52
CA ILE A 218 4.71 9.58 -1.97
C ILE A 218 3.98 10.76 -1.29
N GLY A 219 3.39 11.62 -2.12
CA GLY A 219 2.71 12.83 -1.71
C GLY A 219 3.61 14.04 -1.43
N ILE A 220 4.94 13.90 -1.59
CA ILE A 220 5.86 15.05 -1.52
C ILE A 220 5.65 15.94 -2.76
N ASP A 221 5.76 17.25 -2.55
CA ASP A 221 5.81 18.24 -3.62
C ASP A 221 7.26 18.48 -4.06
N LEU A 222 7.61 17.99 -5.25
CA LEU A 222 8.94 18.14 -5.86
C LEU A 222 9.32 19.60 -6.13
N LYS A 223 8.37 20.54 -6.14
CA LYS A 223 8.66 21.98 -6.28
C LYS A 223 9.14 22.59 -4.96
N ASN A 224 8.90 21.93 -3.84
CA ASN A 224 9.45 22.32 -2.56
C ASN A 224 10.79 21.61 -2.33
N THR A 225 11.83 22.39 -2.11
CA THR A 225 13.15 21.87 -1.76
C THR A 225 13.12 21.25 -0.34
N SER A 226 13.18 19.92 -0.24
CA SER A 226 13.58 19.26 1.01
C SER A 226 15.08 19.48 1.25
N LEU A 227 15.52 19.43 2.51
CA LEU A 227 16.94 19.59 2.86
C LEU A 227 17.83 18.44 2.34
N ASP A 228 17.21 17.31 1.96
CA ASP A 228 17.91 16.08 1.57
C ASP A 228 18.11 15.97 0.04
N ASN A 229 17.51 16.86 -0.75
CA ASN A 229 17.62 16.85 -2.20
C ASN A 229 18.94 17.44 -2.68
N THR A 230 19.61 16.74 -3.61
CA THR A 230 20.81 17.28 -4.25
C THR A 230 20.45 18.40 -5.25
N PRO A 231 21.37 19.33 -5.55
CA PRO A 231 21.14 20.34 -6.59
C PRO A 231 20.87 19.72 -7.97
N SER A 232 21.51 18.58 -8.31
CA SER A 232 21.29 17.90 -9.59
C SER A 232 19.91 17.25 -9.65
N PHE A 233 19.42 16.64 -8.56
CA PHE A 233 18.05 16.12 -8.49
C PHE A 233 17.02 17.23 -8.61
N THR A 234 17.20 18.35 -7.92
CA THR A 234 16.28 19.51 -8.01
C THR A 234 16.18 20.03 -9.45
N LYS A 235 17.31 20.08 -10.18
CA LYS A 235 17.33 20.44 -11.60
C LYS A 235 16.60 19.41 -12.45
N ALA A 236 16.89 18.13 -12.26
CA ALA A 236 16.25 17.03 -12.99
C ALA A 236 14.73 17.01 -12.78
N ALA A 237 14.25 17.16 -11.54
CA ALA A 237 12.83 17.23 -11.23
C ALA A 237 12.14 18.40 -11.96
N SER A 238 12.78 19.58 -12.02
CA SER A 238 12.27 20.72 -12.79
C SER A 238 12.17 20.43 -14.30
N GLU A 239 13.18 19.77 -14.87
CA GLU A 239 13.18 19.36 -16.28
C GLU A 239 12.08 18.35 -16.60
N ILE A 240 11.91 17.33 -15.73
CA ILE A 240 10.87 16.31 -15.85
C ILE A 240 9.47 16.92 -15.79
N LEU A 241 9.22 17.82 -14.84
CA LEU A 241 7.89 18.44 -14.69
C LEU A 241 7.54 19.36 -15.87
N THR A 242 8.54 20.02 -16.46
CA THR A 242 8.34 20.99 -17.55
C THR A 242 8.14 20.34 -18.92
N ASN A 243 8.80 19.20 -19.18
CA ASN A 243 8.80 18.55 -20.49
C ASN A 243 7.95 17.27 -20.47
N THR A 244 7.30 16.96 -21.59
CA THR A 244 6.42 15.79 -21.69
C THR A 244 7.17 14.45 -21.76
N SER A 245 8.40 14.48 -22.24
CA SER A 245 9.30 13.32 -22.26
C SER A 245 10.76 13.79 -22.31
N GLY A 246 11.69 12.87 -22.06
CA GLY A 246 13.12 13.12 -22.18
C GLY A 246 13.96 12.16 -21.33
N HIS A 247 15.23 12.51 -21.16
CA HIS A 247 16.15 11.78 -20.31
C HIS A 247 17.04 12.72 -19.50
N VAL A 248 17.48 12.27 -18.32
CA VAL A 248 18.31 13.07 -17.40
C VAL A 248 19.12 12.19 -16.47
N SER A 249 20.30 12.67 -16.06
CA SER A 249 21.06 12.09 -14.94
C SER A 249 21.01 13.01 -13.72
N TYR A 250 20.90 12.43 -12.54
CA TYR A 250 20.97 13.15 -11.27
C TYR A 250 21.68 12.35 -10.20
N ILE A 251 22.11 13.03 -9.14
CA ILE A 251 22.67 12.38 -7.95
C ILE A 251 21.54 12.21 -6.95
N TYR A 252 21.29 10.97 -6.53
CA TYR A 252 20.29 10.63 -5.54
C TYR A 252 20.96 10.27 -4.23
N TYR A 253 20.40 10.75 -3.12
CA TYR A 253 20.76 10.31 -1.78
C TYR A 253 19.69 9.33 -1.30
N SER A 254 20.09 8.06 -1.13
CA SER A 254 19.24 7.08 -0.46
C SER A 254 19.49 7.19 1.04
N ALA A 255 18.50 7.70 1.76
CA ALA A 255 18.55 7.78 3.23
C ALA A 255 18.58 6.39 3.88
N GLU A 256 17.97 5.38 3.25
CA GLU A 256 18.03 3.97 3.68
C GLU A 256 19.44 3.40 3.58
N LEU A 257 20.05 3.46 2.39
CA LEU A 257 21.39 2.94 2.18
C LEU A 257 22.49 3.83 2.79
N ASN A 258 22.12 5.02 3.28
CA ASN A 258 23.03 6.11 3.59
C ASN A 258 24.09 6.30 2.48
N ASN A 259 23.64 6.21 1.23
CA ASN A 259 24.49 6.14 0.04
C ASN A 259 24.10 7.24 -0.96
N ILE A 260 25.09 7.72 -1.71
CA ILE A 260 24.90 8.66 -2.80
C ILE A 260 25.26 7.94 -4.11
N SER A 261 24.32 7.86 -5.03
CA SER A 261 24.51 7.23 -6.34
C SER A 261 24.03 8.13 -7.47
N GLN A 262 24.66 8.02 -8.64
CA GLN A 262 24.07 8.56 -9.85
C GLN A 262 22.87 7.70 -10.25
N ARG A 263 21.79 8.36 -10.66
CA ARG A 263 20.60 7.78 -11.28
C ARG A 263 20.48 8.35 -12.67
N ASN A 264 20.18 7.50 -13.63
CA ASN A 264 19.80 7.90 -14.97
C ASN A 264 18.32 7.58 -15.14
N ALA A 265 17.62 8.48 -15.80
CA ALA A 265 16.17 8.39 -15.94
C ALA A 265 15.74 8.74 -17.35
N VAL A 266 14.73 8.01 -17.83
CA VAL A 266 13.90 8.38 -18.97
C VAL A 266 12.48 8.61 -18.47
N TRP A 267 11.74 9.52 -19.10
CA TRP A 267 10.34 9.71 -18.75
C TRP A 267 9.47 9.97 -19.96
N SER A 268 8.21 9.63 -19.78
CA SER A 268 7.13 9.96 -20.69
C SER A 268 5.92 10.44 -19.89
N THR A 269 4.91 10.95 -20.59
CA THR A 269 3.69 11.48 -19.98
C THR A 269 2.49 10.61 -20.31
N SER A 270 1.83 10.10 -19.28
CA SER A 270 0.53 9.44 -19.37
C SER A 270 -0.59 10.47 -19.20
N ASP A 271 -1.67 10.28 -19.96
CA ASP A 271 -2.92 11.02 -19.85
C ASP A 271 -4.01 10.08 -19.31
N PRO A 272 -4.12 9.93 -17.98
CA PRO A 272 -4.95 8.91 -17.33
C PRO A 272 -6.46 9.21 -17.42
N GLY A 273 -6.84 10.37 -17.98
CA GLY A 273 -8.19 10.91 -18.01
C GLY A 273 -8.13 12.45 -17.92
N TYR A 274 -9.29 13.10 -17.95
CA TYR A 274 -9.32 14.56 -17.96
C TYR A 274 -8.77 15.15 -16.65
N GLY A 275 -7.82 16.09 -16.75
CA GLY A 275 -7.25 16.79 -15.61
C GLY A 275 -5.73 16.66 -15.56
N GLN A 276 -5.22 16.06 -14.48
CA GLN A 276 -3.79 16.04 -14.17
C GLN A 276 -3.07 14.92 -14.92
N LYS A 277 -2.10 15.29 -15.77
CA LYS A 277 -1.22 14.32 -16.44
C LYS A 277 -0.16 13.78 -15.48
N TRP A 278 0.36 12.59 -15.79
CA TRP A 278 1.34 11.91 -14.97
C TRP A 278 2.67 11.81 -15.71
N ARG A 279 3.74 12.26 -15.07
CA ARG A 279 5.13 11.99 -15.48
C ARG A 279 5.51 10.63 -14.91
N VAL A 280 5.73 9.66 -15.79
CA VAL A 280 6.17 8.32 -15.42
C VAL A 280 7.66 8.24 -15.71
N VAL A 281 8.45 8.05 -14.67
CA VAL A 281 9.91 8.17 -14.73
C VAL A 281 10.54 6.84 -14.40
N LEU A 282 11.15 6.20 -15.40
CA LEU A 282 11.89 4.96 -15.25
C LEU A 282 13.34 5.29 -14.90
N VAL A 283 13.87 4.62 -13.87
CA VAL A 283 15.17 4.93 -13.26
C VAL A 283 16.03 3.67 -13.13
N ASP A 284 17.33 3.82 -13.37
CA ASP A 284 18.31 2.73 -13.34
C ASP A 284 19.11 2.58 -12.02
N ASN A 285 20.07 1.65 -12.07
CA ASN A 285 21.12 1.43 -11.08
C ASN A 285 20.62 1.09 -9.67
N PHE A 286 19.38 0.62 -9.51
CA PHE A 286 18.92 0.15 -8.20
C PHE A 286 19.82 -1.02 -7.77
N PRO A 287 20.44 -0.96 -6.57
CA PRO A 287 21.40 -1.97 -6.17
C PRO A 287 20.71 -3.34 -6.10
N ARG A 288 21.13 -4.29 -6.95
CA ARG A 288 20.84 -5.72 -6.74
C ARG A 288 21.85 -6.28 -5.75
N SER A 289 21.36 -6.98 -4.75
CA SER A 289 22.16 -7.90 -3.96
C SER A 289 22.59 -9.07 -4.86
N SER A 290 23.85 -9.50 -4.73
CA SER A 290 24.35 -10.73 -5.36
C SER A 290 24.81 -11.78 -4.34
N GLU A 291 24.70 -11.49 -3.04
CA GLU A 291 25.07 -12.41 -1.96
C GLU A 291 23.99 -12.40 -0.86
N ILE A 292 23.11 -13.41 -0.89
CA ILE A 292 22.20 -13.71 0.21
C ILE A 292 23.05 -14.08 1.42
N THR A 293 23.07 -13.21 2.42
CA THR A 293 23.70 -13.47 3.72
C THR A 293 22.63 -14.09 4.60
N GLU A 294 22.55 -15.42 4.60
CA GLU A 294 21.58 -16.12 5.45
C GLU A 294 21.92 -15.90 6.93
N THR A 295 21.07 -15.18 7.64
CA THR A 295 21.03 -15.18 9.11
C THR A 295 20.15 -16.34 9.59
N THR A 296 20.61 -17.07 10.61
CA THR A 296 19.93 -18.25 11.17
C THR A 296 19.11 -17.89 12.40
N THR A 297 18.34 -16.80 12.33
CA THR A 297 17.48 -16.36 13.42
C THR A 297 16.34 -17.36 13.62
N THR A 298 16.18 -17.90 14.83
CA THR A 298 15.05 -18.77 15.16
C THR A 298 13.84 -17.99 15.68
N LEU A 299 12.66 -18.59 15.60
CA LEU A 299 11.43 -17.99 16.15
C LEU A 299 11.49 -17.74 17.65
N GLU A 300 12.19 -18.59 18.39
CA GLU A 300 12.38 -18.44 19.83
C GLU A 300 13.29 -17.26 20.15
N GLU A 301 14.38 -17.09 19.38
CA GLU A 301 15.28 -15.94 19.51
C GLU A 301 14.56 -14.63 19.17
N LEU A 302 13.83 -14.58 18.06
CA LEU A 302 13.03 -13.40 17.68
C LEU A 302 12.04 -13.02 18.78
N LYS A 303 11.29 -14.00 19.30
CA LYS A 303 10.33 -13.75 20.37
C LYS A 303 11.03 -13.29 21.65
N ALA A 304 12.14 -13.91 22.02
CA ALA A 304 12.92 -13.53 23.20
C ALA A 304 13.46 -12.09 23.08
N PHE A 305 13.93 -11.71 21.89
CA PHE A 305 14.41 -10.36 21.59
C PHE A 305 13.33 -9.29 21.83
N VAL A 306 12.13 -9.50 21.29
CA VAL A 306 10.99 -8.58 21.51
C VAL A 306 10.54 -8.59 22.99
N VAL A 307 10.55 -9.74 23.66
CA VAL A 307 10.22 -9.83 25.09
C VAL A 307 11.24 -9.07 25.96
N ASN A 308 12.52 -9.10 25.62
CA ASN A 308 13.54 -8.33 26.34
C ASN A 308 13.29 -6.82 26.19
N ALA A 309 12.94 -6.36 24.98
CA ALA A 309 12.54 -4.98 24.74
C ALA A 309 11.24 -4.60 25.47
N PHE A 310 10.26 -5.50 25.55
CA PHE A 310 9.04 -5.31 26.35
C PHE A 310 9.37 -5.09 27.83
N VAL A 311 10.25 -5.92 28.41
CA VAL A 311 10.69 -5.79 29.80
C VAL A 311 11.42 -4.46 30.02
N TYR A 312 12.30 -4.08 29.10
CA TYR A 312 13.01 -2.79 29.16
C TYR A 312 12.03 -1.62 29.14
N ALA A 313 11.08 -1.60 28.20
CA ALA A 313 10.09 -0.54 28.07
C ALA A 313 9.21 -0.39 29.32
N ASN A 314 8.77 -1.50 29.91
CA ASN A 314 7.99 -1.46 31.15
C ASN A 314 8.80 -0.99 32.35
N LYS A 315 10.11 -1.23 32.37
CA LYS A 315 11.00 -0.83 33.46
C LYS A 315 11.43 0.63 33.37
N GLU A 316 11.84 1.09 32.19
CA GLU A 316 12.47 2.39 31.99
C GLU A 316 11.47 3.48 31.55
N GLY A 317 10.30 3.08 31.04
CA GLY A 317 9.28 3.98 30.50
C GLY A 317 9.49 4.28 29.01
N GLU A 318 8.42 4.76 28.37
CA GLU A 318 8.33 4.97 26.92
C GLU A 318 9.45 5.85 26.36
N GLU A 319 9.67 7.04 26.91
CA GLU A 319 10.67 7.99 26.39
C GLU A 319 12.08 7.39 26.29
N LYS A 320 12.52 6.71 27.35
CA LYS A 320 13.84 6.04 27.37
C LYS A 320 13.88 4.84 26.45
N ALA A 321 12.78 4.07 26.38
CA ALA A 321 12.68 2.91 25.50
C ALA A 321 12.79 3.33 24.03
N LEU A 322 11.99 4.31 23.59
CA LEU A 322 12.02 4.81 22.21
C LEU A 322 13.38 5.41 21.85
N ALA A 323 14.06 6.08 22.78
CA ALA A 323 15.42 6.56 22.56
C ALA A 323 16.41 5.41 22.36
N ALA A 324 16.32 4.34 23.16
CA ALA A 324 17.18 3.17 23.04
C ALA A 324 16.90 2.36 21.76
N PHE A 325 15.63 2.23 21.36
CA PHE A 325 15.22 1.53 20.14
C PHE A 325 15.65 2.26 18.86
N ASN A 326 15.79 3.59 18.91
CA ASN A 326 16.24 4.40 17.78
C ASN A 326 17.76 4.51 17.64
N ASP A 327 18.55 3.93 18.55
CA ASP A 327 20.02 3.92 18.42
C ASP A 327 20.48 2.80 17.48
N PRO A 328 20.98 3.10 16.27
CA PRO A 328 21.43 2.08 15.32
C PRO A 328 22.68 1.30 15.80
N ASN A 329 23.31 1.71 16.90
CA ASN A 329 24.44 1.03 17.52
C ASN A 329 24.11 0.46 18.91
N GLY A 330 22.82 0.46 19.29
CA GLY A 330 22.33 0.05 20.61
C GLY A 330 22.14 -1.46 20.76
N GLU A 331 21.70 -1.88 21.95
CA GLU A 331 21.44 -3.29 22.30
C GLU A 331 20.14 -3.88 21.70
N PHE A 332 19.34 -3.03 21.06
CA PHE A 332 18.06 -3.40 20.42
C PHE A 332 18.18 -3.62 18.91
N ILE A 333 19.40 -3.98 18.48
CA ILE A 333 19.75 -4.45 17.14
C ILE A 333 20.66 -5.67 17.28
N ASP A 334 20.31 -6.77 16.63
CA ASP A 334 21.10 -8.00 16.60
C ASP A 334 20.92 -8.72 15.24
N GLY A 335 21.97 -8.73 14.42
CA GLY A 335 21.91 -9.24 13.05
C GLY A 335 20.88 -8.50 12.19
N GLU A 336 19.82 -9.20 11.79
CA GLU A 336 18.68 -8.65 11.05
C GLU A 336 17.53 -8.15 11.94
N MET A 337 17.55 -8.53 13.22
CA MET A 337 16.52 -8.13 14.17
C MET A 337 16.81 -6.71 14.67
N TYR A 338 15.78 -5.88 14.62
CA TYR A 338 15.80 -4.55 15.23
C TYR A 338 14.43 -4.24 15.81
N ILE A 339 14.42 -3.57 16.97
CA ILE A 339 13.16 -3.14 17.58
C ILE A 339 12.64 -1.90 16.85
N PHE A 340 11.39 -2.01 16.38
CA PHE A 340 10.58 -0.88 15.97
C PHE A 340 9.40 -0.71 16.92
N ALA A 341 8.83 0.48 16.97
CA ALA A 341 7.66 0.79 17.80
C ALA A 341 6.64 1.61 17.03
N GLY A 342 5.36 1.36 17.28
CA GLY A 342 4.25 2.09 16.67
C GLY A 342 3.13 2.34 17.67
N ASP A 343 2.39 3.43 17.50
CA ASP A 343 1.16 3.69 18.24
C ASP A 343 -0.02 2.90 17.64
N MET A 344 -1.10 2.78 18.40
CA MET A 344 -2.32 2.09 17.95
C MET A 344 -3.12 2.87 16.88
N ASN A 345 -2.66 4.06 16.48
CA ASN A 345 -3.26 4.88 15.42
C ASN A 345 -2.52 4.75 14.08
N GLY A 346 -1.41 4.00 14.02
CA GLY A 346 -0.63 3.79 12.80
C GLY A 346 0.57 4.72 12.63
N THR A 347 1.03 5.39 13.69
CA THR A 347 2.23 6.25 13.66
C THR A 347 3.44 5.47 14.15
N PHE A 348 4.56 5.53 13.43
CA PHE A 348 5.83 5.01 13.95
C PHE A 348 6.34 5.89 15.11
N LEU A 349 6.69 5.25 16.23
CA LEU A 349 7.34 5.87 17.39
C LEU A 349 8.86 5.63 17.40
N SER A 350 9.30 4.53 16.78
CA SER A 350 10.71 4.20 16.61
C SER A 350 10.92 3.36 15.35
N HIS A 351 11.97 3.68 14.60
CA HIS A 351 12.44 2.87 13.47
C HIS A 351 13.94 3.16 13.21
N PRO A 352 14.89 2.35 13.71
CA PRO A 352 16.31 2.69 13.72
C PRO A 352 16.92 2.88 12.32
N TYR A 353 16.45 2.12 11.32
CA TYR A 353 16.94 2.22 9.93
C TYR A 353 16.18 3.21 9.05
N GLN A 354 15.03 3.71 9.50
CA GLN A 354 14.19 4.65 8.74
C GLN A 354 13.62 5.74 9.68
N PRO A 355 14.50 6.52 10.35
CA PRO A 355 14.08 7.52 11.34
C PRO A 355 13.15 8.60 10.74
N ALA A 356 13.20 8.80 9.42
CA ALA A 356 12.29 9.70 8.71
C ALA A 356 10.82 9.28 8.71
N LEU A 357 10.49 8.04 9.13
CA LEU A 357 9.11 7.56 9.33
C LEU A 357 8.57 7.91 10.72
N VAL A 358 9.45 8.16 11.70
CA VAL A 358 9.04 8.45 13.09
C VAL A 358 8.18 9.71 13.13
N GLY A 359 7.01 9.61 13.74
CA GLY A 359 6.02 10.68 13.86
C GLY A 359 5.13 10.89 12.62
N LYS A 360 5.28 10.08 11.55
CA LYS A 360 4.41 10.13 10.37
C LYS A 360 3.31 9.09 10.45
N ASP A 361 2.11 9.49 10.05
CA ASP A 361 0.97 8.58 9.87
C ASP A 361 1.32 7.57 8.76
N SER A 362 1.34 6.30 9.15
CA SER A 362 1.62 5.13 8.30
C SER A 362 0.46 4.14 8.32
N TRP A 363 -0.74 4.57 8.75
CA TRP A 363 -1.94 3.73 8.80
C TRP A 363 -2.27 3.07 7.45
N SER A 364 -2.06 3.81 6.37
CA SER A 364 -2.32 3.39 4.99
C SER A 364 -1.07 2.85 4.29
N ALA A 365 -0.01 2.50 5.03
CA ALA A 365 1.19 1.90 4.46
C ALA A 365 0.90 0.47 3.99
N GLU A 366 1.34 0.17 2.78
CA GLU A 366 1.16 -1.12 2.12
C GLU A 366 2.49 -1.59 1.54
N ASP A 367 2.66 -2.89 1.39
CA ASP A 367 3.75 -3.43 0.57
C ASP A 367 3.38 -3.49 -0.92
N SER A 368 4.29 -3.97 -1.78
CA SER A 368 4.09 -4.00 -3.23
C SER A 368 2.93 -4.89 -3.69
N THR A 369 2.39 -5.73 -2.79
CA THR A 369 1.17 -6.49 -3.08
C THR A 369 -0.11 -5.83 -2.58
N GLY A 370 -0.03 -4.82 -1.73
CA GLY A 370 -1.17 -4.17 -1.11
C GLY A 370 -1.51 -4.71 0.29
N VAL A 371 -0.63 -5.49 0.92
CA VAL A 371 -0.83 -5.92 2.31
C VAL A 371 -0.60 -4.72 3.24
N LYS A 372 -1.65 -4.32 3.97
CA LYS A 372 -1.62 -3.21 4.96
C LYS A 372 -0.98 -3.63 6.28
N TYR A 373 0.34 -3.84 6.27
CA TYR A 373 1.08 -4.47 7.36
C TYR A 373 0.97 -3.72 8.70
N ILE A 374 0.91 -2.38 8.71
CA ILE A 374 0.71 -1.59 9.94
C ILE A 374 -0.63 -1.90 10.62
N GLN A 375 -1.71 -1.98 9.83
CA GLN A 375 -3.03 -2.33 10.36
C GLN A 375 -3.05 -3.77 10.89
N ARG A 376 -2.32 -4.69 10.24
CA ARG A 376 -2.17 -6.08 10.72
C ARG A 376 -1.39 -6.15 12.03
N MET A 377 -0.30 -5.39 12.17
CA MET A 377 0.45 -5.30 13.42
C MET A 377 -0.41 -4.77 14.56
N ILE A 378 -1.20 -3.71 14.33
CA ILE A 378 -2.12 -3.14 15.33
C ILE A 378 -3.20 -4.16 15.71
N ALA A 379 -3.85 -4.79 14.74
CA ALA A 379 -4.86 -5.82 14.99
C ALA A 379 -4.28 -6.98 15.82
N ARG A 380 -3.04 -7.38 15.51
CA ARG A 380 -2.33 -8.43 16.26
C ARG A 380 -1.95 -7.98 17.66
N ALA A 381 -1.48 -6.74 17.84
CA ALA A 381 -1.17 -6.17 19.15
C ALA A 381 -2.42 -6.09 20.04
N GLN A 382 -3.56 -5.67 19.48
CA GLN A 382 -4.86 -5.64 20.18
C GLN A 382 -5.32 -7.03 20.64
N GLN A 383 -4.88 -8.10 19.97
CA GLN A 383 -5.14 -9.50 20.33
C GLN A 383 -4.11 -10.08 21.30
N GLY A 384 -3.20 -9.27 21.84
CA GLY A 384 -2.16 -9.69 22.79
C GLY A 384 -0.82 -10.03 22.15
N GLY A 385 -0.66 -9.76 20.85
CA GLY A 385 0.59 -9.95 20.12
C GLY A 385 0.69 -11.27 19.36
N GLY A 386 1.73 -11.40 18.54
CA GLY A 386 1.98 -12.55 17.67
C GLY A 386 2.66 -12.15 16.36
N TYR A 387 2.64 -13.07 15.40
CA TYR A 387 3.39 -12.95 14.16
C TYR A 387 2.58 -12.29 13.03
N VAL A 388 3.27 -11.55 12.16
CA VAL A 388 2.72 -10.90 10.95
C VAL A 388 3.72 -11.02 9.81
N PHE A 389 3.24 -11.46 8.65
CA PHE A 389 4.00 -11.50 7.39
C PHE A 389 3.72 -10.27 6.53
N TYR A 390 4.75 -9.73 5.89
CA TYR A 390 4.66 -8.64 4.92
C TYR A 390 5.97 -8.54 4.12
N LEU A 391 5.90 -7.98 2.91
CA LEU A 391 7.11 -7.67 2.16
C LEU A 391 7.74 -6.37 2.70
N TYR A 392 9.04 -6.37 2.93
CA TYR A 392 9.74 -5.19 3.43
C TYR A 392 11.19 -5.11 2.92
N PRO A 393 11.73 -3.89 2.73
CA PRO A 393 13.15 -3.72 2.44
C PRO A 393 14.04 -4.35 3.53
N ASN A 394 15.02 -5.14 3.12
CA ASN A 394 15.99 -5.77 4.00
C ASN A 394 17.29 -4.94 4.07
N PRO A 395 17.59 -4.28 5.21
CA PRO A 395 18.79 -3.45 5.34
C PRO A 395 20.09 -4.24 5.19
N ASN A 396 20.07 -5.57 5.43
CA ASN A 396 21.22 -6.45 5.28
C ASN A 396 21.38 -7.00 3.84
N GLN A 397 20.42 -6.74 2.96
CA GLN A 397 20.41 -7.18 1.55
C GLN A 397 20.20 -5.99 0.61
N ASN A 398 20.92 -4.89 0.84
CA ASN A 398 20.85 -3.66 0.04
C ASN A 398 19.44 -3.10 -0.13
N TYR A 399 18.56 -3.33 0.84
CA TYR A 399 17.15 -2.92 0.82
C TYR A 399 16.33 -3.58 -0.30
N GLU A 400 16.74 -4.75 -0.78
CA GLU A 400 15.87 -5.62 -1.55
C GLU A 400 14.62 -5.97 -0.74
N THR A 401 13.48 -6.02 -1.43
CA THR A 401 12.21 -6.36 -0.80
C THR A 401 12.13 -7.87 -0.60
N GLU A 402 11.95 -8.30 0.64
CA GLU A 402 11.87 -9.71 1.02
C GLU A 402 10.67 -9.95 1.94
N LEU A 403 10.21 -11.20 2.00
CA LEU A 403 9.19 -11.59 2.97
C LEU A 403 9.77 -11.47 4.38
N LYS A 404 9.19 -10.61 5.20
CA LYS A 404 9.54 -10.42 6.60
C LYS A 404 8.49 -11.04 7.49
N LEU A 405 8.93 -11.81 8.48
CA LEU A 405 8.12 -12.28 9.59
C LEU A 405 8.44 -11.47 10.84
N SER A 406 7.49 -10.65 11.30
CA SER A 406 7.66 -9.89 12.54
C SER A 406 6.82 -10.45 13.69
N TYR A 407 7.38 -10.43 14.89
CA TYR A 407 6.66 -10.68 16.13
C TYR A 407 6.35 -9.35 16.83
N VAL A 408 5.07 -9.11 17.11
CA VAL A 408 4.57 -7.87 17.71
C VAL A 408 4.03 -8.12 19.11
N LEU A 409 4.29 -7.21 20.03
CA LEU A 409 3.73 -7.19 21.38
C LEU A 409 3.19 -5.81 21.76
N PRO A 410 1.96 -5.71 22.28
CA PRO A 410 1.48 -4.47 22.87
C PRO A 410 2.27 -4.18 24.16
N ILE A 411 2.74 -2.93 24.34
CA ILE A 411 3.23 -2.48 25.65
C ILE A 411 2.04 -2.17 26.55
N ASN A 412 1.05 -1.48 25.99
CA ASN A 412 -0.21 -1.10 26.62
C ASN A 412 -1.28 -0.83 25.52
N ASN A 413 -2.35 -0.10 25.85
CA ASN A 413 -3.41 0.22 24.89
C ASN A 413 -3.07 1.38 23.93
N GLU A 414 -1.90 2.00 24.07
CA GLU A 414 -1.48 3.18 23.31
C GLU A 414 -0.42 2.83 22.25
N TRP A 415 0.46 1.86 22.52
CA TRP A 415 1.55 1.50 21.61
C TRP A 415 2.02 0.05 21.73
N TYR A 416 2.72 -0.40 20.69
CA TYR A 416 3.30 -1.73 20.55
C TYR A 416 4.77 -1.65 20.12
N ILE A 417 5.48 -2.76 20.31
CA ILE A 417 6.82 -2.98 19.79
C ILE A 417 6.86 -4.24 18.92
N GLY A 418 7.84 -4.33 18.04
CA GLY A 418 8.11 -5.55 17.31
C GLY A 418 9.53 -5.61 16.79
N ALA A 419 9.92 -6.80 16.35
CA ALA A 419 11.09 -7.05 15.53
C ALA A 419 10.72 -8.14 14.52
N GLY A 420 11.55 -8.35 13.51
CA GLY A 420 11.34 -9.44 12.56
C GLY A 420 12.63 -10.03 12.02
N MET A 421 12.47 -11.13 11.30
CA MET A 421 13.48 -11.81 10.52
C MET A 421 12.99 -11.94 9.07
N TYR A 422 13.92 -12.07 8.12
CA TYR A 422 13.61 -12.19 6.70
C TYR A 422 13.63 -13.65 6.26
N GLU A 423 12.61 -14.06 5.51
CA GLU A 423 12.45 -15.40 4.97
C GLU A 423 13.19 -15.49 3.62
N HIS A 424 14.53 -15.51 3.68
CA HIS A 424 15.41 -15.50 2.49
C HIS A 424 15.10 -16.61 1.47
N ASN A 425 14.62 -17.76 1.94
CA ASN A 425 14.35 -18.92 1.11
C ASN A 425 12.90 -19.00 0.61
N ALA A 426 12.03 -18.03 0.96
CA ALA A 426 10.71 -17.96 0.36
C ALA A 426 10.84 -17.63 -1.13
N ALA A 427 10.12 -18.35 -1.98
CA ALA A 427 10.27 -18.28 -3.45
C ALA A 427 10.12 -16.85 -4.00
N PHE A 428 9.30 -16.03 -3.35
CA PHE A 428 9.00 -14.65 -3.74
C PHE A 428 9.78 -13.58 -2.95
N SER A 429 10.78 -13.98 -2.14
CA SER A 429 11.72 -13.03 -1.53
C SER A 429 12.77 -12.51 -2.51
N HIS A 430 13.18 -13.32 -3.50
CA HIS A 430 14.23 -12.91 -4.46
C HIS A 430 13.96 -13.33 -5.91
N THR A 431 13.24 -14.43 -6.13
CA THR A 431 13.23 -15.12 -7.43
C THR A 431 11.90 -15.06 -8.18
N VAL A 432 10.79 -14.81 -7.48
CA VAL A 432 9.45 -14.82 -8.08
C VAL A 432 8.76 -13.48 -7.82
N SER A 433 8.43 -12.77 -8.90
CA SER A 433 7.48 -11.65 -8.83
C SER A 433 6.07 -12.23 -8.63
N ILE A 434 5.35 -11.74 -7.63
CA ILE A 434 3.95 -12.11 -7.42
C ILE A 434 3.15 -11.55 -8.60
N ASP A 435 2.54 -12.42 -9.41
CA ASP A 435 1.77 -12.02 -10.57
C ASP A 435 0.60 -11.11 -10.17
N TRP A 436 0.75 -9.82 -10.47
CA TRP A 436 -0.23 -8.79 -10.13
C TRP A 436 -1.54 -8.96 -10.91
N GLN A 437 -1.53 -9.54 -12.11
CA GLN A 437 -2.73 -9.86 -12.86
C GLN A 437 -3.49 -10.98 -12.15
N LYS A 438 -2.76 -12.00 -11.69
CA LYS A 438 -3.36 -13.07 -10.91
C LYS A 438 -3.94 -12.60 -9.58
N ARG A 439 -3.23 -11.68 -8.91
CA ARG A 439 -3.71 -10.98 -7.72
C ARG A 439 -4.97 -10.15 -8.00
N ASN A 440 -5.08 -9.49 -9.15
CA ASN A 440 -6.30 -8.80 -9.56
C ASN A 440 -7.46 -9.78 -9.79
N GLU A 441 -7.22 -10.92 -10.43
CA GLU A 441 -8.23 -11.98 -10.59
C GLU A 441 -8.70 -12.50 -9.22
N LEU A 442 -7.78 -12.65 -8.27
CA LEU A 442 -8.06 -13.06 -6.91
C LEU A 442 -9.02 -12.08 -6.21
N ILE A 443 -8.71 -10.78 -6.25
CA ILE A 443 -9.56 -9.74 -5.67
C ILE A 443 -10.93 -9.70 -6.35
N SER A 444 -10.97 -9.71 -7.68
CA SER A 444 -12.23 -9.71 -8.44
C SER A 444 -13.07 -10.93 -8.13
N GLN A 445 -12.48 -12.12 -7.96
CA GLN A 445 -13.23 -13.33 -7.62
C GLN A 445 -13.99 -13.17 -6.29
N VAL A 446 -13.33 -12.68 -5.24
CA VAL A 446 -13.97 -12.46 -3.93
C VAL A 446 -15.01 -11.35 -3.96
N ARG A 447 -14.73 -10.25 -4.64
CA ARG A 447 -15.70 -9.16 -4.76
C ARG A 447 -16.90 -9.55 -5.62
N THR A 448 -16.72 -10.42 -6.61
CA THR A 448 -17.84 -11.00 -7.38
C THR A 448 -18.69 -11.90 -6.49
N MET A 449 -18.08 -12.72 -5.63
CA MET A 449 -18.81 -13.49 -4.61
C MET A 449 -19.64 -12.58 -3.70
N HIS A 450 -19.06 -11.45 -3.26
CA HIS A 450 -19.78 -10.47 -2.44
C HIS A 450 -20.96 -9.83 -3.18
N TYR A 451 -20.74 -9.35 -4.41
CA TYR A 451 -21.81 -8.82 -5.26
C TYR A 451 -22.94 -9.83 -5.48
N LEU A 452 -22.61 -11.07 -5.87
CA LEU A 452 -23.62 -12.11 -6.09
C LEU A 452 -24.34 -12.52 -4.81
N ALA A 453 -23.69 -12.45 -3.64
CA ALA A 453 -24.39 -12.69 -2.38
C ALA A 453 -25.42 -11.59 -2.07
N ALA A 454 -25.19 -10.35 -2.49
CA ALA A 454 -26.17 -9.28 -2.38
C ALA A 454 -27.37 -9.50 -3.32
N VAL A 455 -27.18 -10.16 -4.47
CA VAL A 455 -28.23 -10.47 -5.46
C VAL A 455 -29.01 -11.75 -5.11
N GLU A 456 -28.29 -12.83 -4.81
CA GLU A 456 -28.82 -14.19 -4.76
C GLU A 456 -28.77 -14.81 -3.35
N GLY A 457 -28.09 -14.15 -2.41
CA GLY A 457 -27.87 -14.64 -1.05
C GLY A 457 -26.60 -15.47 -0.89
N ILE A 458 -26.06 -15.46 0.33
CA ILE A 458 -24.82 -16.18 0.70
C ILE A 458 -24.92 -17.68 0.39
N SER A 459 -26.07 -18.32 0.63
CA SER A 459 -26.24 -19.76 0.38
C SER A 459 -26.02 -20.13 -1.08
N SER A 460 -26.56 -19.35 -2.02
CA SER A 460 -26.38 -19.56 -3.46
C SER A 460 -24.91 -19.44 -3.86
N VAL A 461 -24.20 -18.43 -3.34
CA VAL A 461 -22.76 -18.25 -3.57
C VAL A 461 -21.95 -19.40 -2.99
N THR A 462 -22.29 -19.91 -1.79
CA THR A 462 -21.59 -21.08 -1.23
C THR A 462 -21.79 -22.34 -2.06
N GLU A 463 -22.96 -22.52 -2.70
CA GLU A 463 -23.18 -23.62 -3.65
C GLU A 463 -22.32 -23.44 -4.91
N MET A 464 -22.26 -22.22 -5.45
CA MET A 464 -21.41 -21.90 -6.61
C MET A 464 -19.93 -22.14 -6.33
N ILE A 465 -19.39 -21.73 -5.16
CA ILE A 465 -17.99 -22.00 -4.78
C ILE A 465 -17.65 -23.50 -4.85
N MET A 466 -18.64 -24.35 -4.55
CA MET A 466 -18.49 -25.80 -4.51
C MET A 466 -18.75 -26.48 -5.86
N ASP A 467 -19.31 -25.76 -6.82
CA ASP A 467 -19.60 -26.23 -8.17
C ASP A 467 -18.34 -26.10 -9.05
N PRO A 468 -17.78 -27.22 -9.55
CA PRO A 468 -16.60 -27.21 -10.42
C PRO A 468 -16.83 -26.52 -11.77
N GLU A 469 -18.09 -26.32 -12.19
CA GLU A 469 -18.43 -25.66 -13.45
C GLU A 469 -18.77 -24.16 -13.26
N SER A 470 -18.72 -23.65 -12.03
CA SER A 470 -18.98 -22.24 -11.76
C SER A 470 -17.87 -21.32 -12.26
N GLU A 471 -18.23 -20.07 -12.54
CA GLU A 471 -17.27 -19.00 -12.89
C GLU A 471 -16.27 -18.66 -11.78
N PHE A 472 -16.51 -19.14 -10.55
CA PHE A 472 -15.57 -19.02 -9.45
C PHE A 472 -14.41 -20.00 -9.58
N GLN A 473 -14.49 -21.05 -10.41
CA GLN A 473 -13.34 -21.91 -10.63
C GLN A 473 -12.37 -21.26 -11.61
N ARG A 474 -11.30 -20.67 -11.06
CA ARG A 474 -10.22 -20.05 -11.83
C ARG A 474 -8.93 -20.79 -11.51
N GLU A 475 -8.15 -21.13 -12.53
CA GLU A 475 -6.88 -21.84 -12.37
C GLU A 475 -6.00 -21.12 -11.34
N GLY A 476 -5.38 -21.86 -10.41
CA GLY A 476 -4.49 -21.28 -9.40
C GLY A 476 -5.17 -20.50 -8.26
N LEU A 477 -6.50 -20.34 -8.24
CA LEU A 477 -7.24 -19.68 -7.17
C LEU A 477 -8.13 -20.66 -6.40
N SER A 478 -8.25 -20.46 -5.09
CA SER A 478 -8.98 -21.36 -4.20
C SER A 478 -10.04 -20.60 -3.38
N PRO A 479 -11.24 -20.33 -3.94
CA PRO A 479 -12.30 -19.63 -3.21
C PRO A 479 -12.90 -20.46 -2.06
N PHE A 480 -13.25 -19.77 -0.98
CA PHE A 480 -13.86 -20.34 0.20
C PHE A 480 -14.72 -19.32 0.96
N ALA A 481 -15.56 -19.83 1.86
CA ALA A 481 -16.41 -19.03 2.73
C ALA A 481 -16.32 -19.55 4.17
N VAL A 482 -16.21 -18.65 5.13
CA VAL A 482 -16.06 -18.99 6.55
C VAL A 482 -16.88 -18.06 7.43
N THR A 483 -17.41 -18.59 8.53
CA THR A 483 -18.11 -17.78 9.54
C THR A 483 -17.14 -17.17 10.55
N GLY A 484 -17.55 -16.15 11.31
CA GLY A 484 -16.73 -15.52 12.34
C GLY A 484 -16.45 -16.39 13.56
N ASN A 485 -17.17 -17.50 13.71
CA ASN A 485 -16.82 -18.57 14.64
C ASN A 485 -15.87 -19.63 14.05
N GLY A 486 -15.44 -19.47 12.79
CA GLY A 486 -14.47 -20.33 12.09
C GLY A 486 -15.04 -21.60 11.48
N THR A 487 -16.34 -21.66 11.23
CA THR A 487 -16.96 -22.78 10.51
C THR A 487 -16.82 -22.56 9.00
N ILE A 488 -16.25 -23.52 8.29
CA ILE A 488 -16.14 -23.46 6.83
C ILE A 488 -17.51 -23.73 6.21
N LEU A 489 -18.03 -22.79 5.42
CA LEU A 489 -19.31 -22.91 4.72
C LEU A 489 -19.15 -23.51 3.33
N ALA A 490 -18.06 -23.16 2.65
CA ALA A 490 -17.68 -23.67 1.34
C ALA A 490 -16.17 -23.59 1.19
N PHE A 491 -15.56 -24.54 0.49
CA PHE A 491 -14.15 -24.49 0.13
C PHE A 491 -13.93 -25.32 -1.14
N SER A 492 -13.52 -24.67 -2.22
CA SER A 492 -13.35 -25.33 -3.53
C SER A 492 -12.26 -26.41 -3.51
N ARG A 493 -11.17 -26.17 -2.76
CA ARG A 493 -9.99 -27.06 -2.73
C ARG A 493 -10.18 -28.29 -1.86
N ASP A 494 -10.87 -28.16 -0.71
CA ASP A 494 -11.11 -29.29 0.20
C ASP A 494 -12.53 -29.28 0.77
N LYS A 495 -13.40 -30.05 0.10
CA LYS A 495 -14.80 -30.21 0.49
C LYS A 495 -14.99 -30.90 1.84
N THR A 496 -13.98 -31.62 2.34
CA THR A 496 -14.09 -32.36 3.61
C THR A 496 -14.10 -31.46 4.84
N LEU A 497 -13.64 -30.21 4.69
CA LEU A 497 -13.63 -29.22 5.77
C LEU A 497 -14.97 -28.51 5.93
N VAL A 498 -15.90 -28.61 4.98
CA VAL A 498 -17.22 -27.96 5.05
C VAL A 498 -18.00 -28.43 6.27
N GLY A 499 -18.53 -27.48 7.04
CA GLY A 499 -19.25 -27.70 8.29
C GLY A 499 -18.36 -27.93 9.51
N THR A 500 -17.04 -27.93 9.36
CA THR A 500 -16.08 -28.10 10.47
C THR A 500 -15.56 -26.75 10.97
N ASN A 501 -15.23 -26.69 12.26
CA ASN A 501 -14.61 -25.52 12.88
C ASN A 501 -13.08 -25.58 12.75
N GLN A 502 -12.48 -24.53 12.18
CA GLN A 502 -11.05 -24.49 11.87
C GLN A 502 -10.27 -23.45 12.69
N LEU A 503 -10.86 -22.87 13.75
CA LEU A 503 -10.16 -21.91 14.61
C LEU A 503 -8.95 -22.52 15.33
N GLY A 504 -8.93 -23.85 15.53
CA GLY A 504 -7.83 -24.52 16.22
C GLY A 504 -6.61 -24.81 15.36
N LEU A 505 -6.72 -24.69 14.03
CA LEU A 505 -5.66 -25.05 13.11
C LEU A 505 -4.60 -23.94 13.09
N THR A 506 -3.34 -24.32 13.33
CA THR A 506 -2.18 -23.42 13.28
C THR A 506 -1.06 -24.04 12.46
N ASN A 507 -0.27 -23.19 11.82
CA ASN A 507 0.94 -23.57 11.10
C ASN A 507 2.16 -23.71 12.03
N SER A 508 3.34 -23.97 11.46
CA SER A 508 4.63 -24.05 12.16
C SER A 508 5.00 -22.80 12.95
N TYR A 509 4.50 -21.62 12.56
CA TYR A 509 4.65 -20.36 13.29
C TYR A 509 3.61 -20.13 14.40
N CYS A 510 2.77 -21.14 14.70
CA CYS A 510 1.62 -21.04 15.60
C CYS A 510 0.57 -19.99 15.17
N MET A 511 0.57 -19.60 13.90
CA MET A 511 -0.43 -18.69 13.32
C MET A 511 -1.60 -19.49 12.78
N SER A 512 -2.82 -18.99 12.97
CA SER A 512 -4.04 -19.64 12.46
C SER A 512 -4.55 -18.88 11.25
N PHE A 513 -4.44 -19.49 10.07
CA PHE A 513 -4.94 -18.94 8.80
C PHE A 513 -6.39 -18.42 8.93
N VAL A 514 -7.28 -19.24 9.50
CA VAL A 514 -8.70 -18.88 9.64
C VAL A 514 -8.92 -17.74 10.64
N ARG A 515 -8.17 -17.69 11.76
CA ARG A 515 -8.30 -16.55 12.70
C ARG A 515 -7.79 -15.25 12.11
N GLU A 516 -6.68 -15.29 11.39
CA GLU A 516 -6.12 -14.12 10.75
C GLU A 516 -7.03 -13.60 9.62
N GLY A 517 -7.60 -14.51 8.80
CA GLY A 517 -8.59 -14.16 7.79
C GLY A 517 -9.86 -13.54 8.39
N ILE A 518 -10.43 -14.12 9.45
CA ILE A 518 -11.58 -13.54 10.16
C ILE A 518 -11.23 -12.19 10.78
N SER A 519 -10.05 -12.07 11.40
CA SER A 519 -9.54 -10.82 11.96
C SER A 519 -9.45 -9.73 10.88
N LEU A 520 -8.93 -10.07 9.71
CA LEU A 520 -8.88 -9.19 8.54
C LEU A 520 -10.26 -8.79 8.05
N GLY A 521 -11.17 -9.75 7.86
CA GLY A 521 -12.54 -9.47 7.45
C GLY A 521 -13.32 -8.60 8.43
N LYS A 522 -13.09 -8.74 9.74
CA LYS A 522 -13.66 -7.86 10.78
C LYS A 522 -13.12 -6.44 10.73
N SER A 523 -11.89 -6.27 10.25
CA SER A 523 -11.29 -4.98 9.94
C SER A 523 -11.54 -4.56 8.49
N GLY A 524 -12.58 -5.09 7.83
CA GLY A 524 -13.00 -4.68 6.49
C GLY A 524 -12.47 -5.46 5.30
N GLY A 525 -11.57 -6.41 5.55
CA GLY A 525 -10.96 -7.21 4.49
C GLY A 525 -9.66 -6.63 3.96
N GLY A 526 -9.15 -7.25 2.90
CA GLY A 526 -7.86 -6.91 2.32
C GLY A 526 -7.03 -8.15 1.98
N LEU A 527 -5.77 -7.90 1.66
CA LEU A 527 -4.78 -8.95 1.38
C LEU A 527 -4.00 -9.32 2.64
N ILE A 528 -3.62 -10.59 2.75
CA ILE A 528 -2.75 -11.10 3.80
C ILE A 528 -1.92 -12.28 3.29
N TYR A 529 -0.64 -12.32 3.68
CA TYR A 529 0.17 -13.51 3.52
C TYR A 529 -0.10 -14.49 4.65
N ALA A 530 -0.19 -15.76 4.29
CA ALA A 530 -0.27 -16.83 5.26
C ALA A 530 0.56 -18.02 4.82
N LEU A 531 0.81 -18.92 5.76
CA LEU A 531 1.39 -20.22 5.51
C LEU A 531 0.35 -21.28 5.83
N VAL A 532 0.05 -22.15 4.88
CA VAL A 532 -1.00 -23.18 4.98
C VAL A 532 -0.48 -24.54 4.56
N TRP A 533 -0.99 -25.61 5.18
CA TRP A 533 -0.68 -26.98 4.75
C TRP A 533 -1.34 -27.26 3.41
N ASP A 534 -0.55 -27.69 2.43
CA ASP A 534 -1.07 -28.12 1.13
C ASP A 534 -0.95 -29.63 0.93
N PRO A 535 -2.05 -30.35 0.67
CA PRO A 535 -2.02 -31.81 0.52
C PRO A 535 -1.31 -32.27 -0.76
N ASN A 536 -1.23 -31.44 -1.80
CA ASN A 536 -0.56 -31.81 -3.06
C ASN A 536 0.96 -31.69 -2.90
N TYR A 537 1.45 -30.65 -2.22
CA TYR A 537 2.88 -30.47 -1.93
C TYR A 537 3.36 -31.26 -0.71
N GLN A 538 2.43 -31.74 0.15
CA GLN A 538 2.72 -32.44 1.41
C GLN A 538 3.62 -31.64 2.36
N ARG A 539 3.46 -30.32 2.35
CA ARG A 539 4.17 -29.38 3.21
C ARG A 539 3.35 -28.11 3.37
N GLU A 540 3.83 -27.25 4.25
CA GLU A 540 3.34 -25.88 4.32
C GLU A 540 3.86 -25.07 3.11
N VAL A 541 2.99 -24.23 2.56
CA VAL A 541 3.26 -23.34 1.43
C VAL A 541 2.76 -21.94 1.75
N TYR A 542 3.48 -20.93 1.26
CA TYR A 542 3.05 -19.54 1.32
C TYR A 542 1.90 -19.29 0.35
N ILE A 543 0.92 -18.54 0.83
CA ILE A 543 -0.24 -18.09 0.06
C ILE A 543 -0.41 -16.57 0.20
N LEU A 544 -1.01 -15.98 -0.82
CA LEU A 544 -1.64 -14.66 -0.72
C LEU A 544 -3.15 -14.88 -0.68
N ASP A 545 -3.78 -14.52 0.44
CA ASP A 545 -5.22 -14.61 0.66
C ASP A 545 -5.84 -13.22 0.56
N TYR A 546 -7.03 -13.15 -0.04
CA TYR A 546 -7.85 -11.96 -0.07
C TYR A 546 -9.18 -12.26 0.60
N VAL A 547 -9.57 -11.43 1.58
CA VAL A 547 -10.78 -11.63 2.37
C VAL A 547 -11.66 -10.38 2.30
N GLU A 548 -12.98 -10.55 2.18
CA GLU A 548 -13.97 -9.49 2.41
C GLU A 548 -15.12 -9.96 3.32
N PRO A 549 -15.67 -9.06 4.16
CA PRO A 549 -16.90 -9.35 4.88
C PRO A 549 -18.09 -9.43 3.91
N ALA A 550 -18.90 -10.48 4.04
CA ALA A 550 -20.08 -10.73 3.21
C ALA A 550 -21.42 -10.49 3.96
N GLY A 551 -21.35 -10.07 5.23
CA GLY A 551 -22.51 -9.95 6.12
C GLY A 551 -22.85 -11.24 6.87
N ASN A 552 -23.78 -11.17 7.83
CA ASN A 552 -24.19 -12.31 8.68
C ASN A 552 -23.02 -13.08 9.32
N ASP A 553 -22.00 -12.36 9.81
CA ASP A 553 -20.78 -12.96 10.36
C ASP A 553 -20.10 -13.95 9.40
N THR A 554 -20.23 -13.72 8.09
CA THR A 554 -19.63 -14.53 7.02
C THR A 554 -18.57 -13.72 6.27
N TYR A 555 -17.49 -14.39 5.89
CA TYR A 555 -16.38 -13.84 5.15
C TYR A 555 -16.15 -14.69 3.91
N PHE A 556 -16.12 -14.03 2.75
CA PHE A 556 -15.66 -14.66 1.52
C PHE A 556 -14.17 -14.41 1.37
N ALA A 557 -13.49 -15.43 0.88
CA ALA A 557 -12.07 -15.36 0.68
C ALA A 557 -11.65 -16.23 -0.48
N SER A 558 -10.45 -15.98 -0.98
CA SER A 558 -9.78 -16.84 -1.93
C SER A 558 -8.30 -16.63 -1.78
N TYR A 559 -7.51 -17.65 -2.11
CA TYR A 559 -6.07 -17.52 -2.08
C TYR A 559 -5.42 -18.11 -3.32
N MET A 560 -4.21 -17.60 -3.60
CA MET A 560 -3.26 -18.16 -4.55
C MET A 560 -2.01 -18.67 -3.81
N ILE A 561 -1.42 -19.76 -4.29
CA ILE A 561 -0.14 -20.27 -3.80
C ILE A 561 0.99 -19.46 -4.44
N LEU A 562 1.99 -19.07 -3.65
CA LEU A 562 3.10 -18.21 -4.06
C LEU A 562 4.40 -18.99 -4.35
N GLU A 563 4.28 -20.30 -4.48
CA GLU A 563 5.38 -21.23 -4.65
C GLU A 563 5.05 -22.19 -5.79
N ASP A 564 6.06 -22.54 -6.60
CA ASP A 564 5.93 -23.46 -7.72
C ASP A 564 6.02 -24.94 -7.31
#